data_AF-A0A7Y4RNT8-F1
#
_entry.id   AF-A0A7Y4RNT8-F1
#
_cell.length_a   1.000
_cell.length_b   1.000
_cell.length_c   1.000
_cell.angle_alpha   90.00
_cell.angle_beta   90.00
_cell.angle_gamma   90.00
#
_symmetry.space_group_name_H-M   'P 1'
#
loop_
_entity.id
_entity.type
_entity.pdbx_description
1 polymer ?
#
loop_
_entity_poly.entity_id
_entity_poly.type
_entity_poly.pdbx_seq_one_letter_code
_entity_poly.pdbx_strand_id
1 'polypeptide(L)'
;MEVKVTAMPGCLMLILGIFTLGVAPIAIKLKERGWPKSLDEQGLVTRGGKRIEWSEFTKFEKVITRVQGTTTERYDLHSPKGTVSVVVHRLQEGTQVLEYIWQHLPESAKGDQE
;
A
#
# COMPACT_ATOMS: atom_id res chain seq x y z
N MET A 1 -9.56 11.13 -4.56
CA MET A 1 -9.65 9.80 -5.22
C MET A 1 -9.84 8.71 -4.17
N GLU A 2 -10.87 7.87 -4.30
CA GLU A 2 -11.05 6.68 -3.47
C GLU A 2 -10.24 5.50 -4.04
N VAL A 3 -9.51 4.78 -3.20
CA VAL A 3 -8.63 3.69 -3.64
C VAL A 3 -9.28 2.34 -3.31
N LYS A 4 -9.69 1.61 -4.34
CA LYS A 4 -10.30 0.28 -4.21
C LYS A 4 -9.26 -0.84 -4.33
N VAL A 5 -9.41 -1.85 -3.47
CA VAL A 5 -8.54 -3.04 -3.44
C VAL A 5 -9.19 -4.16 -4.25
N THR A 6 -8.39 -4.86 -5.04
CA THR A 6 -8.77 -6.11 -5.69
C THR A 6 -8.98 -7.17 -4.62
N ALA A 7 -10.24 -7.59 -4.45
CA ALA A 7 -10.61 -8.58 -3.45
C ALA A 7 -9.93 -9.93 -3.73
N MET A 8 -9.40 -10.56 -2.68
CA MET A 8 -8.99 -11.96 -2.79
C MET A 8 -10.24 -12.84 -2.98
N PRO A 9 -10.15 -13.93 -3.74
CA PRO A 9 -11.25 -14.89 -3.86
C PRO A 9 -11.68 -15.39 -2.47
N GLY A 10 -12.97 -15.28 -2.15
CA GLY A 10 -13.49 -15.59 -0.81
C GLY A 10 -13.25 -17.04 -0.37
N CYS A 11 -13.27 -17.99 -1.30
CA CYS A 11 -12.96 -19.39 -1.03
C CYS A 11 -11.52 -19.59 -0.54
N LEU A 12 -10.55 -18.83 -1.07
CA LEU A 12 -9.16 -18.92 -0.65
C LEU A 12 -8.99 -18.40 0.79
N MET A 13 -9.65 -17.29 1.13
CA MET A 13 -9.65 -16.75 2.49
C MET A 13 -10.27 -17.73 3.50
N LEU A 14 -11.33 -18.44 3.11
CA LEU A 14 -11.98 -19.44 3.96
C LEU A 14 -11.08 -20.66 4.20
N ILE A 15 -10.45 -21.19 3.16
CA ILE A 15 -9.47 -22.29 3.28
C ILE A 15 -8.30 -21.86 4.17
N LEU A 16 -7.69 -20.69 3.89
CA LEU A 16 -6.61 -20.15 4.70
C LEU A 16 -7.04 -19.96 6.16
N GLY A 17 -8.27 -19.48 6.39
CA GLY A 17 -8.84 -19.33 7.73
C GLY A 17 -8.91 -20.65 8.48
N ILE A 18 -9.36 -21.73 7.84
CA ILE A 18 -9.45 -23.05 8.46
C ILE A 18 -8.05 -23.60 8.78
N PHE A 19 -7.16 -23.62 7.79
CA PHE A 19 -5.83 -24.24 7.93
C PHE A 19 -4.86 -23.46 8.83
N THR A 20 -5.09 -22.15 9.03
CA THR A 20 -4.26 -21.32 9.89
C THR A 20 -4.95 -20.92 11.18
N LEU A 21 -6.10 -21.54 11.52
CA LEU A 21 -6.93 -21.18 12.68
C LEU A 21 -7.24 -19.67 12.74
N GLY A 22 -7.45 -19.05 11.58
CA GLY A 22 -7.74 -17.63 11.44
C GLY A 22 -6.52 -16.70 11.51
N VAL A 23 -5.31 -17.19 11.77
CA VAL A 23 -4.11 -16.36 11.89
C VAL A 23 -3.78 -15.65 10.57
N ALA A 24 -3.82 -16.36 9.43
CA ALA A 24 -3.52 -15.75 8.14
C ALA A 24 -4.51 -14.62 7.75
N PRO A 25 -5.84 -14.80 7.80
CA PRO A 25 -6.76 -13.72 7.45
C PRO A 25 -6.63 -12.50 8.40
N ILE A 26 -6.34 -12.71 9.67
CA ILE A 26 -6.06 -11.61 10.62
C ILE A 26 -4.78 -10.87 10.21
N ALA A 27 -3.69 -11.59 9.92
CA ALA A 27 -2.42 -10.99 9.51
C ALA A 27 -2.55 -10.19 8.20
N ILE A 28 -3.31 -10.71 7.23
CA ILE A 28 -3.61 -10.00 5.97
C ILE A 28 -4.35 -8.70 6.25
N LYS A 29 -5.41 -8.74 7.06
CA LYS A 29 -6.20 -7.55 7.42
C LYS A 29 -5.37 -6.51 8.17
N LEU A 30 -4.46 -6.94 9.05
CA LEU A 30 -3.54 -6.05 9.75
C LEU A 30 -2.56 -5.37 8.79
N LYS A 31 -2.01 -6.11 7.81
CA LYS A 31 -1.14 -5.52 6.77
C LYS A 31 -1.89 -4.51 5.89
N GLU A 32 -3.14 -4.80 5.53
CA GLU A 32 -3.95 -3.90 4.71
C GLU A 32 -4.23 -2.55 5.40
N ARG A 33 -4.10 -2.44 6.73
CA ARG A 33 -4.24 -1.15 7.44
C ARG A 33 -3.23 -0.11 6.98
N GLY A 34 -2.06 -0.54 6.52
CA GLY A 34 -1.02 0.34 5.98
C GLY A 34 -1.24 0.74 4.52
N TRP A 35 -2.30 0.27 3.85
CA TRP A 35 -2.55 0.58 2.45
C TRP A 35 -3.36 1.88 2.30
N PRO A 36 -3.26 2.56 1.15
CA PRO A 36 -4.09 3.72 0.86
C PRO A 36 -5.57 3.35 0.82
N LYS A 37 -6.41 4.18 1.44
CA LYS A 37 -7.87 4.15 1.38
C LYS A 37 -8.39 5.26 0.46
N SER A 38 -7.85 6.46 0.61
CA SER A 38 -8.18 7.61 -0.23
C SER A 38 -6.99 8.56 -0.34
N LEU A 39 -6.93 9.26 -1.46
CA LEU A 39 -5.94 10.29 -1.77
C LEU A 39 -6.69 11.60 -2.02
N ASP A 40 -6.13 12.72 -1.60
CA ASP A 40 -6.62 14.05 -1.92
C ASP A 40 -5.45 15.01 -2.13
N GLU A 41 -5.74 16.28 -2.44
CA GLU A 41 -4.71 17.29 -2.72
C GLU A 41 -3.81 17.60 -1.52
N GLN A 42 -4.26 17.30 -0.30
CA GLN A 42 -3.53 17.60 0.93
C GLN A 42 -2.70 16.41 1.40
N GLY A 43 -3.16 15.18 1.13
CA GLY A 43 -2.45 13.98 1.54
C GLY A 43 -3.15 12.67 1.21
N LEU A 44 -2.81 11.65 2.00
CA LEU A 44 -3.39 10.32 1.89
C LEU A 44 -3.96 9.84 3.22
N VAL A 45 -5.07 9.11 3.15
CA VAL A 45 -5.66 8.42 4.29
C VAL A 45 -5.45 6.92 4.14
N THR A 46 -4.88 6.30 5.16
CA THR A 46 -4.68 4.84 5.19
C THR A 46 -5.97 4.12 5.55
N ARG A 47 -6.05 2.84 5.22
CA ARG A 47 -7.17 1.96 5.64
C ARG A 47 -7.23 1.77 7.15
N GLY A 48 -6.11 1.99 7.85
CA GLY A 48 -6.04 2.08 9.30
C GLY A 48 -6.64 3.36 9.89
N GLY A 49 -7.08 4.31 9.05
CA GLY A 49 -7.73 5.57 9.46
C GLY A 49 -6.75 6.73 9.67
N LYS A 50 -5.48 6.58 9.28
CA LYS A 50 -4.45 7.58 9.52
C LYS A 50 -4.32 8.52 8.34
N ARG A 51 -4.44 9.83 8.56
CA ARG A 51 -4.18 10.87 7.56
C ARG A 51 -2.72 11.32 7.64
N ILE A 52 -2.06 11.39 6.50
CA ILE A 52 -0.67 11.82 6.35
C ILE A 52 -0.64 12.82 5.20
N GLU A 53 -0.15 14.03 5.46
CA GLU A 53 -0.05 15.06 4.43
C GLU A 53 1.12 14.78 3.49
N TRP A 54 1.04 15.30 2.26
CA TRP A 54 2.10 15.08 1.28
C TRP A 54 3.46 15.59 1.76
N SER A 55 3.47 16.74 2.44
CA SER A 55 4.66 17.36 3.03
C SER A 55 5.33 16.54 4.14
N GLU A 56 4.61 15.58 4.74
CA GLU A 56 5.14 14.74 5.81
C GLU A 56 5.89 13.52 5.31
N PHE A 57 5.82 13.21 4.01
CA PHE A 57 6.58 12.12 3.43
C PHE A 57 8.05 12.51 3.31
N THR A 58 8.91 11.62 3.78
CA THR A 58 10.36 11.81 3.80
C THR A 58 11.08 10.91 2.82
N LYS A 59 10.48 9.79 2.43
CA LYS A 59 11.08 8.81 1.52
C LYS A 59 10.03 8.05 0.75
N PHE A 60 10.26 7.89 -0.55
CA PHE A 60 9.55 7.02 -1.46
C PHE A 60 10.50 5.93 -1.95
N GLU A 61 10.14 4.67 -1.76
CA GLU A 61 11.00 3.54 -2.09
C GLU A 61 10.25 2.47 -2.86
N LYS A 62 10.83 2.00 -3.97
CA LYS A 62 10.36 0.80 -4.67
C LYS A 62 10.96 -0.43 -4.00
N VAL A 63 10.10 -1.28 -3.42
CA VAL A 63 10.49 -2.54 -2.80
C VAL A 63 10.12 -3.71 -3.70
N ILE A 64 11.13 -4.41 -4.19
CA ILE A 64 10.98 -5.61 -5.03
C ILE A 64 11.25 -6.84 -4.15
N THR A 65 10.22 -7.66 -3.94
CA THR A 65 10.35 -8.92 -3.21
C THR A 65 10.34 -10.08 -4.21
N ARG A 66 11.33 -10.97 -4.12
CA ARG A 66 11.40 -12.20 -4.91
C ARG A 66 11.22 -13.41 -4.00
N VAL A 67 10.18 -14.19 -4.23
CA VAL A 67 9.89 -15.42 -3.47
C VAL A 67 9.58 -16.54 -4.44
N GLN A 68 10.40 -17.60 -4.43
CA GLN A 68 10.16 -18.85 -5.18
C GLN A 68 9.73 -18.63 -6.64
N GLY A 69 10.47 -17.81 -7.39
CA GLY A 69 10.17 -17.51 -8.80
C GLY A 69 9.08 -16.45 -9.03
N THR A 70 8.40 -16.00 -7.97
CA THR A 70 7.44 -14.90 -8.03
C THR A 70 8.14 -13.59 -7.66
N THR A 71 8.04 -12.58 -8.54
CA THR A 71 8.48 -11.21 -8.23
C THR A 71 7.25 -10.36 -7.93
N THR A 72 7.22 -9.74 -6.75
CA THR A 72 6.18 -8.79 -6.37
C THR A 72 6.80 -7.44 -6.09
N GLU A 73 6.19 -6.39 -6.64
CA GLU A 73 6.60 -5.01 -6.41
C GLU A 73 5.59 -4.31 -5.52
N ARG A 74 6.11 -3.48 -4.61
CA ARG A 74 5.34 -2.51 -3.83
C ARG A 74 6.14 -1.21 -3.71
N TYR A 75 5.44 -0.12 -3.45
CA TYR A 75 6.07 1.17 -3.16
C TYR A 75 5.77 1.56 -1.72
N ASP A 76 6.81 1.81 -0.94
CA ASP A 76 6.68 2.19 0.46
C ASP A 76 6.92 3.70 0.59
N LEU A 77 5.95 4.40 1.18
CA LEU A 77 6.02 5.81 1.54
C LEU A 77 6.29 5.92 3.03
N HIS A 78 7.38 6.58 3.40
CA HIS A 78 7.76 6.78 4.79
C HIS A 78 7.40 8.18 5.27
N SER A 79 6.86 8.26 6.47
CA SER A 79 6.61 9.50 7.20
C SER A 79 6.92 9.28 8.70
N PRO A 80 7.07 10.33 9.51
CA PRO A 80 7.14 10.22 10.98
C PRO A 80 5.90 9.54 11.57
N LYS A 81 4.80 9.62 10.83
CA LYS A 81 3.50 9.02 11.10
C LYS A 81 3.47 7.53 10.70
N GLY A 82 4.50 6.98 10.09
CA GLY A 82 4.63 5.57 9.74
C GLY A 82 4.67 5.34 8.23
N THR A 83 4.64 4.07 7.84
CA THR A 83 4.81 3.65 6.45
C THR A 83 3.49 3.31 5.80
N VAL A 84 3.29 3.82 4.59
CA VAL A 84 2.17 3.47 3.71
C VAL A 84 2.70 2.61 2.57
N SER A 85 2.15 1.41 2.41
CA SER A 85 2.54 0.50 1.32
C SER A 85 1.51 0.53 0.20
N VAL A 86 1.99 0.82 -1.01
CA VAL A 86 1.21 0.82 -2.24
C VAL A 86 1.57 -0.43 -3.03
N VAL A 87 0.67 -1.40 -3.00
CA VAL A 87 0.82 -2.67 -3.72
C VAL A 87 0.01 -2.58 -5.01
N VAL A 88 0.64 -2.08 -6.08
CA VAL A 88 -0.02 -1.70 -7.34
C VAL A 88 -0.97 -2.79 -7.86
N HIS A 89 -0.51 -4.04 -7.93
CA HIS A 89 -1.32 -5.17 -8.45
C HIS A 89 -2.51 -5.56 -7.56
N ARG A 90 -2.59 -5.05 -6.32
CA ARG A 90 -3.72 -5.28 -5.41
C ARG A 90 -4.71 -4.13 -5.39
N LEU A 91 -4.50 -3.08 -6.18
CA LEU A 91 -5.40 -1.95 -6.32
C LEU A 91 -6.07 -2.01 -7.69
N GLN A 92 -7.37 -1.70 -7.76
CA GLN A 92 -8.12 -1.71 -9.03
C GLN A 92 -7.54 -0.68 -10.03
N GLU A 93 -7.05 0.45 -9.51
CA GLU A 93 -6.47 1.55 -10.29
C GLU A 93 -5.02 1.81 -9.84
N GLY A 94 -4.26 0.75 -9.57
CA GLY A 94 -2.95 0.84 -8.92
C GLY A 94 -1.95 1.77 -9.62
N THR A 95 -1.92 1.76 -10.96
CA THR A 95 -1.02 2.64 -11.73
C THR A 95 -1.40 4.11 -11.58
N GLN A 96 -2.69 4.43 -11.63
CA GLN A 96 -3.20 5.80 -11.46
C GLN A 96 -2.96 6.31 -10.03
N VAL A 97 -3.16 5.44 -9.05
CA VAL A 97 -2.85 5.72 -7.64
C VAL A 97 -1.37 6.03 -7.45
N LEU A 98 -0.50 5.22 -8.05
CA LEU A 98 0.94 5.44 -7.98
C LEU A 98 1.35 6.75 -8.64
N GLU A 99 0.83 7.04 -9.83
CA GLU A 99 1.10 8.26 -10.57
C GLU A 99 0.64 9.50 -9.80
N TYR A 100 -0.58 9.46 -9.23
CA TYR A 100 -1.10 10.53 -8.40
C TYR A 100 -0.21 10.80 -7.19
N ILE A 101 0.22 9.73 -6.50
CA ILE A 101 1.16 9.82 -5.38
C ILE A 101 2.48 10.46 -5.83
N TRP A 102 3.05 10.01 -6.96
CA TRP A 102 4.30 10.54 -7.47
C TRP A 102 4.22 12.03 -7.82
N GLN A 103 3.09 12.49 -8.36
CA GLN A 103 2.87 13.90 -8.69
C GLN A 103 2.79 14.80 -7.45
N HIS A 104 2.23 14.31 -6.35
CA HIS A 104 1.98 15.11 -5.14
C HIS A 104 3.08 15.00 -4.08
N LEU A 105 3.99 14.02 -4.19
CA LEU A 105 5.12 13.90 -3.30
C LEU A 105 6.05 15.12 -3.38
N PRO A 106 6.64 15.55 -2.26
CA PRO A 106 7.66 16.59 -2.28
C PRO A 106 8.94 16.05 -2.94
N GLU A 107 9.66 16.91 -3.65
CA GLU A 107 10.93 16.56 -4.32
C GLU A 107 11.92 15.90 -3.35
N SER A 108 11.97 16.37 -2.10
CA SER A 108 12.82 15.80 -1.04
C SER A 108 12.53 14.33 -0.73
N ALA A 109 11.32 13.84 -1.02
CA ALA A 109 10.91 12.47 -0.75
C ALA A 109 11.04 11.54 -1.96
N LYS A 110 11.12 12.08 -3.19
CA LYS A 110 11.06 11.28 -4.42
C LYS A 110 12.29 10.38 -4.62
N GLY A 111 13.42 10.73 -4.02
CA GLY A 111 14.68 10.00 -4.15
C GLY A 111 15.22 10.03 -5.59
N ASP A 112 16.54 10.11 -5.75
CA ASP A 112 17.16 9.95 -7.06
C ASP A 112 16.84 8.55 -7.59
N GLN A 113 16.23 8.48 -8.78
CA GLN A 113 16.14 7.25 -9.55
C GLN A 113 17.55 6.94 -10.08
N GLU A 114 18.43 6.42 -9.22
CA GLU A 114 19.73 5.86 -9.63
C GLU A 114 19.60 4.37 -9.96
#